data_AF-A0A0R2XNM4-F1
#
_entry.id   AF-A0A0R2XNM4-F1
#
_cell.length_a   1.000
_cell.length_b   1.000
_cell.length_c   1.000
_cell.angle_alpha   90.00
_cell.angle_beta   90.00
_cell.angle_gamma   90.00
#
_symmetry.space_group_name_H-M   'P 1'
#
loop_
_entity.id
_entity.type
_entity.pdbx_description
1 polymer ?
#
loop_
_entity_poly.entity_id
_entity_poly.type
_entity_poly.pdbx_seq_one_letter_code
_entity_poly.pdbx_strand_id
1 'polypeptide(L)'
;MRRLSLIFNWRTIVLALVSAGTTSLCIHYQITASFPMTIVVAAIVFPIAFSINSAYERRETALAHYASLKTDGRSIYYASRDWLAVSNPQSLQQLRTLLRSVLEHTVALLTDQRDKLERNEEHVYDDFSALSHYIRTEQRDSGMAATEVSRVNNFFNSMMGAFEGLKHIYQYRTPRTLKTFSSLFIIIIPPLYGPHFANLALDHSLGYGLQYTMPILFAVLLSSLANIQSQLENPFDQYGEDDLTFNVEKFIDSLKTNT
;
A
#
# COMPACT_ATOMS: atom_id res chain seq x y z
N MET A 1 -17.90 13.19 -2.86
CA MET A 1 -17.91 13.53 -1.41
C MET A 1 -17.05 12.59 -0.58
N ARG A 2 -17.13 11.26 -0.78
CA ARG A 2 -16.33 10.25 -0.03
C ARG A 2 -14.80 10.47 -0.11
N ARG A 3 -14.29 10.90 -1.29
CA ARG A 3 -12.86 11.22 -1.50
C ARG A 3 -12.37 12.41 -0.68
N LEU A 4 -13.16 13.48 -0.65
CA LEU A 4 -12.83 14.68 0.13
C LEU A 4 -12.89 14.40 1.63
N SER A 5 -13.81 13.55 2.11
CA SER A 5 -13.86 13.16 3.53
C SER A 5 -12.70 12.25 3.98
N LEU A 6 -12.03 11.56 3.06
CA LEU A 6 -10.81 10.80 3.38
C LEU A 6 -9.61 11.72 3.62
N ILE A 7 -9.58 12.86 2.92
CA ILE A 7 -8.56 13.91 3.10
C ILE A 7 -8.93 14.84 4.28
N PHE A 8 -10.20 15.16 4.43
CA PHE A 8 -10.75 16.03 5.48
C PHE A 8 -11.58 15.21 6.47
N ASN A 9 -10.92 14.68 7.50
CA ASN A 9 -11.57 13.93 8.56
C ASN A 9 -11.95 14.82 9.76
N TRP A 10 -12.68 14.24 10.72
CA TRP A 10 -13.03 14.92 11.98
C TRP A 10 -11.80 15.47 12.72
N ARG A 11 -10.65 14.78 12.64
CA ARG A 11 -9.41 15.25 13.27
C ARG A 11 -8.93 16.57 12.66
N THR A 12 -9.06 16.73 11.34
CA THR A 12 -8.77 18.00 10.65
C THR A 12 -9.62 19.15 11.18
N ILE A 13 -10.92 18.91 11.40
CA ILE A 13 -11.84 19.92 11.94
C ILE A 13 -11.45 20.29 13.37
N VAL A 14 -11.19 19.30 14.23
CA VAL A 14 -10.76 19.53 15.61
C VAL A 14 -9.44 20.31 15.65
N LEU A 15 -8.44 19.93 14.85
CA LEU A 15 -7.16 20.64 14.79
C LEU A 15 -7.31 22.08 14.30
N ALA A 16 -8.16 22.31 13.30
CA ALA A 16 -8.44 23.67 12.82
C ALA A 16 -9.12 24.53 13.89
N LEU A 17 -10.07 23.97 14.64
CA LEU A 17 -10.76 24.69 15.74
C LEU A 17 -9.81 24.97 16.90
N VAL A 18 -8.96 24.00 17.29
CA VAL A 18 -7.97 24.21 18.36
C VAL A 18 -6.90 25.23 17.95
N SER A 19 -6.44 25.19 16.70
CA SER A 19 -5.50 26.16 16.12
C SER A 19 -6.09 27.59 16.10
N ALA A 20 -7.33 27.73 15.62
CA ALA A 20 -8.05 29.01 15.63
C ALA A 20 -8.33 29.50 17.06
N GLY A 21 -8.74 28.61 17.97
CA GLY A 21 -8.99 28.92 19.38
C GLY A 21 -7.74 29.40 20.10
N THR A 22 -6.59 28.74 19.87
CA THR A 22 -5.31 29.16 20.45
C THR A 22 -4.88 30.51 19.90
N THR A 23 -5.05 30.74 18.59
CA THR A 23 -4.79 32.05 17.96
C THR A 23 -5.70 33.13 18.54
N SER A 24 -6.98 32.85 18.75
CA SER A 24 -7.96 33.78 19.34
C SER A 24 -7.56 34.20 20.76
N LEU A 25 -7.16 33.23 21.59
CA LEU A 25 -6.64 33.52 22.94
C LEU A 25 -5.39 34.39 22.87
N CYS A 26 -4.47 34.11 21.95
CA CYS A 26 -3.24 34.89 21.78
C CYS A 26 -3.54 36.34 21.34
N ILE A 27 -4.48 36.56 20.42
CA ILE A 27 -4.92 37.90 20.01
C ILE A 27 -5.55 38.66 21.19
N HIS A 28 -6.41 37.99 21.97
CA HIS A 28 -7.09 38.62 23.11
C HIS A 28 -6.11 39.06 24.20
N TYR A 29 -5.16 38.20 24.56
CA TYR A 29 -4.15 38.48 25.58
C TYR A 29 -2.90 39.21 25.04
N GLN A 30 -2.87 39.57 23.75
CA GLN A 30 -1.72 40.20 23.09
C GLN A 30 -0.41 39.37 23.24
N ILE A 31 -0.56 38.04 23.25
CA ILE A 31 0.57 37.10 23.28
C ILE A 31 1.01 36.87 21.83
N THR A 32 2.07 37.53 21.41
CA THR A 32 2.62 37.42 20.05
C THR A 32 4.03 36.83 20.08
N ALA A 33 4.39 36.05 19.06
CA ALA A 33 5.75 35.55 18.89
C ALA A 33 6.09 35.34 17.42
N SER A 34 7.31 35.66 17.02
CA SER A 34 7.81 35.39 15.66
C SER A 34 8.50 34.03 15.59
N PHE A 35 7.73 32.97 15.30
CA PHE A 35 8.31 31.64 15.08
C PHE A 35 8.85 31.48 13.65
N PRO A 36 10.02 30.85 13.47
CA PRO A 36 10.52 30.53 12.15
C PRO A 36 9.76 29.34 11.55
N MET A 37 9.35 29.44 10.29
CA MET A 37 8.67 28.35 9.57
C MET A 37 9.58 27.15 9.27
N THR A 38 10.89 27.32 9.38
CA THR A 38 11.88 26.25 9.18
C THR A 38 11.69 25.08 10.13
N ILE A 39 11.21 25.31 11.36
CA ILE A 39 10.90 24.25 12.32
C ILE A 39 9.77 23.36 11.79
N VAL A 40 8.73 23.94 11.21
CA VAL A 40 7.62 23.17 10.61
C VAL A 40 8.12 22.33 9.45
N VAL A 41 8.93 22.92 8.56
CA VAL A 41 9.46 22.23 7.39
C VAL A 41 10.34 21.05 7.80
N ALA A 42 11.28 21.28 8.74
CA ALA A 42 12.23 20.27 9.18
C ALA A 42 11.58 19.17 10.04
N ALA A 43 10.66 19.52 10.95
CA ALA A 43 10.07 18.58 11.89
C ALA A 43 8.87 17.80 11.33
N ILE A 44 8.14 18.36 10.36
CA ILE A 44 6.88 17.77 9.87
C ILE A 44 6.93 17.50 8.37
N VAL A 45 7.14 18.51 7.55
CA VAL A 45 6.98 18.38 6.10
C VAL A 45 7.98 17.36 5.54
N PHE A 46 9.25 17.45 5.95
CA PHE A 46 10.29 16.55 5.47
C PHE A 46 10.06 15.08 5.91
N PRO A 47 9.85 14.75 7.21
CA PRO A 47 9.57 13.38 7.62
C PRO A 47 8.32 12.77 6.97
N ILE A 48 7.26 13.57 6.79
CA ILE A 48 6.04 13.08 6.13
C ILE A 48 6.29 12.83 4.64
N ALA A 49 6.95 13.75 3.93
CA ALA A 49 7.29 13.56 2.52
C ALA A 49 8.14 12.30 2.30
N PHE A 50 9.15 12.08 3.16
CA PHE A 50 9.96 10.86 3.13
C PHE A 50 9.11 9.60 3.41
N SER A 51 8.21 9.66 4.38
CA SER A 51 7.31 8.55 4.68
C SER A 51 6.34 8.26 3.53
N ILE A 52 5.85 9.28 2.82
CA ILE A 52 4.99 9.12 1.63
C ILE A 52 5.78 8.43 0.52
N ASN A 53 7.00 8.92 0.22
CA ASN A 53 7.85 8.32 -0.81
C ASN A 53 8.15 6.84 -0.51
N SER A 54 8.52 6.52 0.74
CA SER A 54 8.78 5.13 1.15
C SER A 54 7.54 4.23 1.03
N ALA A 55 6.36 4.76 1.35
CA ALA A 55 5.10 4.03 1.19
C ALA A 55 4.77 3.78 -0.30
N TYR A 56 5.00 4.78 -1.15
CA TYR A 56 4.83 4.67 -2.60
C TYR A 56 5.79 3.63 -3.21
N GLU A 57 7.08 3.68 -2.87
CA GLU A 57 8.07 2.69 -3.35
C GLU A 57 7.72 1.27 -2.92
N ARG A 58 7.22 1.08 -1.69
CA ARG A 58 6.75 -0.22 -1.22
C ARG A 58 5.60 -0.74 -2.07
N ARG A 59 4.61 0.11 -2.37
CA ARG A 59 3.48 -0.24 -3.23
C ARG A 59 3.94 -0.66 -4.63
N GLU A 60 4.80 0.12 -5.25
CA GLU A 60 5.33 -0.20 -6.58
C GLU A 60 6.11 -1.53 -6.57
N THR A 61 6.88 -1.78 -5.51
CA THR A 61 7.58 -3.06 -5.32
C THR A 61 6.60 -4.23 -5.15
N ALA A 62 5.53 -4.05 -4.38
CA ALA A 62 4.48 -5.06 -4.24
C ALA A 62 3.78 -5.34 -5.58
N LEU A 63 3.47 -4.29 -6.36
CA LEU A 63 2.92 -4.43 -7.71
C LEU A 63 3.86 -5.19 -8.63
N ALA A 64 5.17 -4.93 -8.57
CA ALA A 64 6.17 -5.65 -9.34
C ALA A 64 6.21 -7.14 -8.99
N HIS A 65 6.21 -7.49 -7.70
CA HIS A 65 6.13 -8.90 -7.29
C HIS A 65 4.82 -9.57 -7.73
N TYR A 66 3.68 -8.89 -7.61
CA TYR A 66 2.40 -9.43 -8.10
C TYR A 66 2.37 -9.59 -9.63
N ALA A 67 3.06 -8.71 -10.36
CA ALA A 67 3.25 -8.85 -11.81
C ALA A 67 4.11 -10.07 -12.15
N SER A 68 5.21 -10.30 -11.44
CA SER A 68 6.07 -11.48 -11.60
C SER A 68 5.30 -12.77 -11.30
N LEU A 69 4.55 -12.81 -10.19
CA LEU A 69 3.73 -13.96 -9.80
C LEU A 69 2.79 -14.40 -10.93
N LYS A 70 2.09 -13.45 -11.56
CA LYS A 70 1.20 -13.73 -12.72
C LYS A 70 1.98 -14.09 -13.99
N THR A 71 3.12 -13.45 -14.22
CA THR A 71 3.94 -13.67 -15.42
C THR A 71 4.49 -15.08 -15.42
N ASP A 72 5.05 -15.52 -14.30
CA ASP A 72 5.60 -16.86 -14.15
C ASP A 72 4.50 -17.93 -14.19
N GLY A 73 3.36 -17.70 -13.53
CA GLY A 73 2.19 -18.58 -13.66
C GLY A 73 1.70 -18.74 -15.10
N ARG A 74 1.68 -17.65 -15.88
CA ARG A 74 1.35 -17.70 -17.32
C ARG A 74 2.43 -18.42 -18.13
N SER A 75 3.70 -18.23 -17.82
CA SER A 75 4.79 -18.94 -18.48
C SER A 75 4.71 -20.45 -18.25
N ILE A 76 4.37 -20.90 -17.04
CA ILE A 76 4.12 -22.32 -16.71
C ILE A 76 2.93 -22.85 -17.53
N TYR A 77 1.85 -22.06 -17.66
CA TYR A 77 0.69 -22.42 -18.47
C TYR A 77 1.04 -22.59 -19.96
N TYR A 78 1.74 -21.63 -20.57
CA TYR A 78 2.14 -21.73 -21.97
C TYR A 78 3.14 -22.86 -22.22
N ALA A 79 4.11 -23.08 -21.32
CA ALA A 79 5.00 -24.23 -21.40
C ALA A 79 4.24 -25.56 -21.37
N SER A 80 3.24 -25.68 -20.49
CA SER A 80 2.41 -26.89 -20.40
C SER A 80 1.54 -27.12 -21.63
N ARG A 81 1.12 -26.05 -22.31
CA ARG A 81 0.28 -26.13 -23.51
C ARG A 81 1.09 -26.40 -24.79
N ASP A 82 2.23 -25.73 -24.92
CA ASP A 82 2.92 -25.59 -26.21
C ASP A 82 4.21 -26.42 -26.31
N TRP A 83 4.86 -26.78 -25.19
CA TRP A 83 6.14 -27.51 -25.23
C TRP A 83 5.96 -29.03 -25.18
N LEU A 84 4.78 -29.50 -24.79
CA LEU A 84 4.41 -30.92 -24.90
C LEU A 84 3.97 -31.23 -26.34
N ALA A 85 4.43 -32.37 -26.87
CA ALA A 85 4.04 -32.83 -28.21
C ALA A 85 2.52 -33.07 -28.32
N VAL A 86 1.89 -33.51 -27.22
CA VAL A 86 0.44 -33.63 -27.09
C VAL A 86 0.03 -33.05 -25.75
N SER A 87 -0.69 -31.93 -25.77
CA SER A 87 -1.24 -31.34 -24.55
C SER A 87 -2.56 -32.02 -24.17
N ASN A 88 -2.70 -32.36 -22.89
CA ASN A 88 -3.93 -32.92 -22.34
C ASN A 88 -4.84 -31.78 -21.84
N PRO A 89 -6.05 -31.59 -22.43
CA PRO A 89 -6.98 -30.54 -21.98
C PRO A 89 -7.36 -30.64 -20.50
N GLN A 90 -7.44 -31.85 -19.94
CA GLN A 90 -7.76 -32.05 -18.52
C GLN A 90 -6.62 -31.57 -17.62
N SER A 91 -5.37 -31.83 -18.03
CA SER A 91 -4.16 -31.39 -17.34
C SER A 91 -4.04 -29.86 -17.35
N LEU A 92 -4.31 -29.21 -18.49
CA LEU A 92 -4.37 -27.76 -18.58
C LEU A 92 -5.48 -27.15 -17.71
N GLN A 93 -6.63 -27.81 -17.62
CA GLN A 93 -7.70 -27.37 -16.71
C GLN A 93 -7.30 -27.51 -15.25
N GLN A 94 -6.62 -28.60 -14.87
CA GLN A 94 -6.05 -28.79 -13.54
C GLN A 94 -5.04 -27.69 -13.20
N LEU A 95 -4.11 -27.39 -14.12
CA LEU A 95 -3.13 -26.32 -13.93
C LEU A 95 -3.79 -24.97 -13.68
N ARG A 96 -4.86 -24.67 -14.42
CA ARG A 96 -5.62 -23.41 -14.22
C ARG A 96 -6.28 -23.36 -12.85
N THR A 97 -6.80 -24.47 -12.35
CA THR A 97 -7.32 -24.56 -10.99
C THR A 97 -6.22 -24.34 -9.96
N LEU A 98 -5.04 -24.94 -10.15
CA LEU A 98 -3.88 -24.72 -9.26
C LEU A 98 -3.40 -23.28 -9.26
N LEU A 99 -3.22 -22.67 -10.44
CA LEU A 99 -2.83 -21.26 -10.57
C LEU A 99 -3.87 -20.31 -9.96
N ARG A 100 -5.16 -20.65 -10.07
CA ARG A 100 -6.24 -19.93 -9.40
C ARG A 100 -6.08 -20.02 -7.89
N SER A 101 -5.94 -21.23 -7.33
CA SER A 101 -5.78 -21.44 -5.89
C SER A 101 -4.59 -20.67 -5.33
N VAL A 102 -3.41 -20.76 -5.97
CA VAL A 102 -2.22 -20.00 -5.55
C VAL A 102 -2.53 -18.50 -5.48
N LEU A 103 -3.18 -17.93 -6.49
CA LEU A 103 -3.51 -16.51 -6.51
C LEU A 103 -4.59 -16.14 -5.49
N GLU A 104 -5.66 -16.93 -5.35
CA GLU A 104 -6.76 -16.69 -4.41
C GLU A 104 -6.27 -16.76 -2.96
N HIS A 105 -5.49 -17.79 -2.60
CA HIS A 105 -4.91 -17.92 -1.26
C HIS A 105 -3.81 -16.88 -1.00
N THR A 106 -3.02 -16.49 -2.01
CA THR A 106 -2.07 -15.36 -1.87
C THR A 106 -2.82 -14.07 -1.56
N VAL A 107 -3.91 -13.79 -2.28
CA VAL A 107 -4.74 -12.61 -2.02
C VAL A 107 -5.35 -12.68 -0.62
N ALA A 108 -5.92 -13.83 -0.24
CA ALA A 108 -6.47 -14.04 1.09
C ALA A 108 -5.42 -13.79 2.19
N LEU A 109 -4.18 -14.26 2.02
CA LEU A 109 -3.07 -13.98 2.94
C LEU A 109 -2.79 -12.47 3.07
N LEU A 110 -2.84 -11.73 1.96
CA LEU A 110 -2.52 -10.30 1.94
C LEU A 110 -3.67 -9.41 2.44
N THR A 111 -4.92 -9.87 2.36
CA THR A 111 -6.11 -9.08 2.71
C THR A 111 -6.76 -9.46 4.04
N ASP A 112 -6.61 -10.71 4.49
CA ASP A 112 -7.25 -11.18 5.72
C ASP A 112 -6.62 -10.60 6.99
N GLN A 113 -7.32 -10.83 8.11
CA GLN A 113 -6.86 -10.51 9.44
C GLN A 113 -5.60 -11.30 9.82
N ARG A 114 -4.71 -10.64 10.57
CA ARG A 114 -3.38 -11.15 10.91
C ARG A 114 -3.38 -12.41 11.78
N ASP A 115 -4.46 -12.69 12.50
CA ASP A 115 -4.65 -13.89 13.30
C ASP A 115 -4.75 -15.17 12.45
N LYS A 116 -5.12 -15.03 11.17
CA LYS A 116 -5.18 -16.14 10.21
C LYS A 116 -3.91 -16.30 9.37
N LEU A 117 -2.87 -15.49 9.63
CA LEU A 117 -1.69 -15.41 8.77
C LEU A 117 -1.00 -16.76 8.59
N GLU A 118 -0.73 -17.47 9.69
CA GLU A 118 -0.05 -18.78 9.65
C GLU A 118 -0.85 -19.81 8.85
N ARG A 119 -2.18 -19.85 9.04
CA ARG A 119 -3.07 -20.75 8.31
C ARG A 119 -3.15 -20.42 6.82
N ASN A 120 -3.28 -19.13 6.48
CA ASN A 120 -3.34 -18.71 5.09
C ASN A 120 -2.00 -18.95 4.39
N GLU A 121 -0.89 -18.81 5.11
CA GLU A 121 0.45 -19.13 4.63
C GLU A 121 0.62 -20.62 4.33
N GLU A 122 0.14 -21.50 5.21
CA GLU A 122 0.10 -22.96 4.97
C GLU A 122 -0.67 -23.31 3.69
N HIS A 123 -1.86 -22.72 3.49
CA HIS A 123 -2.66 -22.94 2.28
C HIS A 123 -1.94 -22.52 0.99
N VAL A 124 -1.18 -21.41 1.01
CA VAL A 124 -0.40 -20.99 -0.17
C VAL A 124 0.74 -21.96 -0.44
N TYR A 125 1.45 -22.42 0.59
CA TYR A 125 2.52 -23.41 0.44
C TYR A 125 2.00 -24.77 -0.06
N ASP A 126 0.82 -25.20 0.38
CA ASP A 126 0.15 -26.40 -0.12
C ASP A 126 -0.14 -26.30 -1.62
N ASP A 127 -0.62 -25.14 -2.09
CA ASP A 127 -0.87 -24.92 -3.52
C ASP A 127 0.42 -24.91 -4.35
N PHE A 128 1.50 -24.30 -3.83
CA PHE A 128 2.82 -24.35 -4.48
C PHE A 128 3.38 -25.77 -4.52
N SER A 129 3.17 -26.56 -3.46
CA SER A 129 3.53 -27.98 -3.42
C SER A 129 2.75 -28.77 -4.48
N ALA A 130 1.44 -28.55 -4.58
CA ALA A 130 0.60 -29.18 -5.61
C ALA A 130 1.02 -28.77 -7.03
N LEU A 131 1.39 -27.50 -7.25
CA LEU A 131 1.93 -27.02 -8.52
C LEU A 131 3.28 -27.67 -8.86
N SER A 132 4.17 -27.83 -7.88
CA SER A 132 5.45 -28.55 -8.05
C SER A 132 5.22 -30.01 -8.44
N HIS A 133 4.27 -30.68 -7.78
CA HIS A 133 3.87 -32.04 -8.13
C HIS A 133 3.31 -32.13 -9.55
N TYR A 134 2.45 -31.19 -9.97
CA TYR A 134 1.95 -31.09 -11.34
C TYR A 134 3.10 -30.97 -12.35
N ILE A 135 4.07 -30.08 -12.13
CA ILE A 135 5.23 -29.92 -13.02
C ILE A 135 6.00 -31.24 -13.16
N ARG A 136 6.14 -32.00 -12.07
CA ARG A 136 6.79 -33.31 -12.11
C ARG A 136 5.97 -34.33 -12.91
N THR A 137 4.69 -34.51 -12.61
CA THR A 137 3.90 -35.61 -13.20
C THR A 137 3.40 -35.28 -14.60
N GLU A 138 2.84 -34.09 -14.78
CA GLU A 138 2.12 -33.73 -16.01
C GLU A 138 3.02 -33.18 -17.11
N GLN A 139 4.25 -32.77 -16.78
CA GLN A 139 5.23 -32.32 -17.77
C GLN A 139 6.37 -33.32 -17.96
N ARG A 140 7.13 -33.62 -16.89
CA ARG A 140 8.30 -34.49 -17.00
C ARG A 140 7.91 -35.92 -17.35
N ASP A 141 6.97 -36.52 -16.62
CA ASP A 141 6.58 -37.92 -16.86
C ASP A 141 5.76 -38.08 -18.16
N SER A 142 5.12 -37.00 -18.62
CA SER A 142 4.45 -36.90 -19.93
C SER A 142 5.40 -36.71 -21.12
N GLY A 143 6.72 -36.70 -20.90
CA GLY A 143 7.72 -36.71 -21.98
C GLY A 143 8.27 -35.35 -22.40
N MET A 144 8.04 -34.27 -21.64
CA MET A 144 8.73 -32.98 -21.86
C MET A 144 10.25 -33.16 -21.69
N ALA A 145 11.04 -32.51 -22.55
CA ALA A 145 12.50 -32.63 -22.48
C ALA A 145 13.03 -32.09 -21.14
N ALA A 146 14.08 -32.72 -20.60
CA ALA A 146 14.63 -32.34 -19.30
C ALA A 146 15.09 -30.86 -19.23
N THR A 147 15.57 -30.32 -20.35
CA THR A 147 15.97 -28.90 -20.48
C THR A 147 14.78 -27.96 -20.44
N GLU A 148 13.63 -28.35 -20.97
CA GLU A 148 12.37 -27.59 -20.94
C GLU A 148 11.74 -27.64 -19.55
N VAL A 149 11.70 -28.82 -18.93
CA VAL A 149 11.26 -28.99 -17.53
C VAL A 149 12.11 -28.13 -16.58
N SER A 150 13.42 -28.04 -16.82
CA SER A 150 14.30 -27.13 -16.05
C SER A 150 13.89 -25.67 -16.19
N ARG A 151 13.49 -25.21 -17.39
CA ARG A 151 12.96 -23.85 -17.59
C ARG A 151 11.64 -23.62 -16.86
N VAL A 152 10.75 -24.61 -16.85
CA VAL A 152 9.50 -24.50 -16.08
C VAL A 152 9.78 -24.41 -14.59
N ASN A 153 10.73 -25.20 -14.07
CA ASN A 153 11.14 -25.09 -12.67
C ASN A 153 11.75 -23.71 -12.34
N ASN A 154 12.43 -23.06 -13.29
CA ASN A 154 12.90 -21.68 -13.10
C ASN A 154 11.73 -20.69 -12.98
N PHE A 155 10.68 -20.84 -13.81
CA PHE A 155 9.47 -20.03 -13.66
C PHE A 155 8.78 -20.31 -12.32
N PHE A 156 8.68 -21.57 -11.90
CA PHE A 156 8.14 -21.94 -10.59
C PHE A 156 8.94 -21.30 -9.45
N ASN A 157 10.27 -21.39 -9.48
CA ASN A 157 11.13 -20.78 -8.46
C ASN A 157 10.99 -19.25 -8.42
N SER A 158 10.89 -18.60 -9.60
CA SER A 158 10.65 -17.15 -9.70
C SER A 158 9.26 -16.77 -9.16
N MET A 159 8.23 -17.56 -9.48
CA MET A 159 6.87 -17.40 -8.99
C MET A 159 6.82 -17.48 -7.46
N MET A 160 7.52 -18.47 -6.89
CA MET A 160 7.66 -18.66 -5.46
C MET A 160 8.38 -17.48 -4.80
N GLY A 161 9.50 -17.03 -5.38
CA GLY A 161 10.22 -15.86 -4.90
C GLY A 161 9.40 -14.57 -4.94
N ALA A 162 8.54 -14.42 -5.95
CA ALA A 162 7.61 -13.29 -6.05
C ALA A 162 6.54 -13.33 -4.94
N PHE A 163 6.01 -14.51 -4.61
CA PHE A 163 5.13 -14.69 -3.46
C PHE A 163 5.84 -14.35 -2.14
N GLU A 164 7.05 -14.86 -1.91
CA GLU A 164 7.83 -14.55 -0.70
C GLU A 164 8.10 -13.05 -0.57
N GLY A 165 8.40 -12.37 -1.68
CA GLY A 165 8.55 -10.91 -1.72
C GLY A 165 7.28 -10.17 -1.29
N LEU A 166 6.11 -10.57 -1.79
CA LEU A 166 4.82 -10.03 -1.36
C LEU A 166 4.58 -10.25 0.14
N LYS A 167 4.80 -11.47 0.61
CA LYS A 167 4.65 -11.84 2.03
C LYS A 167 5.54 -11.00 2.92
N HIS A 168 6.81 -10.83 2.56
CA HIS A 168 7.75 -10.01 3.32
C HIS A 168 7.31 -8.55 3.38
N ILE A 169 6.84 -7.97 2.27
CA ILE A 169 6.31 -6.60 2.26
C ILE A 169 5.09 -6.47 3.18
N TYR A 170 4.21 -7.46 3.19
CA TYR A 170 3.03 -7.49 4.05
C TYR A 170 3.39 -7.59 5.56
N GLN A 171 4.32 -8.48 5.90
CA GLN A 171 4.77 -8.72 7.28
C GLN A 171 5.59 -7.55 7.82
N TYR A 172 6.55 -7.05 7.04
CA TYR A 172 7.49 -5.99 7.39
C TYR A 172 7.03 -4.63 6.81
N ARG A 173 6.04 -4.02 7.46
CA ARG A 173 5.52 -2.68 7.12
C ARG A 173 6.52 -1.57 7.48
N THR A 174 6.14 -0.33 7.16
CA THR A 174 6.86 0.90 7.53
C THR A 174 7.15 0.93 9.03
N PRO A 175 8.34 1.38 9.45
CA PRO A 175 8.64 1.55 10.87
C PRO A 175 7.61 2.44 11.57
N ARG A 176 6.90 1.88 12.56
CA ARG A 176 5.83 2.57 13.29
C ARG A 176 6.32 3.79 14.08
N THR A 177 7.61 3.83 14.41
CA THR A 177 8.22 4.90 15.21
C THR A 177 8.22 6.24 14.48
N LEU A 178 8.58 6.27 13.18
CA LEU A 178 8.61 7.51 12.39
C LEU A 178 7.20 8.09 12.21
N LYS A 179 6.20 7.22 12.01
CA LYS A 179 4.79 7.60 11.93
C LYS A 179 4.29 8.22 13.25
N THR A 180 4.59 7.56 14.36
CA THR A 180 4.19 8.04 15.69
C THR A 180 4.82 9.39 15.98
N PHE A 181 6.10 9.55 15.64
CA PHE A 181 6.82 10.82 15.72
C PHE A 181 6.11 11.92 14.92
N SER A 182 5.90 11.75 13.61
CA SER A 182 5.24 12.77 12.78
C SER A 182 3.82 13.10 13.25
N SER A 183 3.06 12.08 13.70
CA SER A 183 1.69 12.25 14.20
C SER A 183 1.62 13.17 15.43
N LEU A 184 2.61 13.08 16.34
CA LEU A 184 2.70 13.96 17.50
C LEU A 184 2.89 15.43 17.09
N PHE A 185 3.79 15.69 16.13
CA PHE A 185 4.03 17.07 15.67
C PHE A 185 2.84 17.65 14.92
N ILE A 186 2.10 16.86 14.14
CA ILE A 186 0.86 17.31 13.47
C ILE A 186 -0.18 17.80 14.50
N ILE A 187 -0.22 17.21 15.69
CA ILE A 187 -1.16 17.60 16.75
C ILE A 187 -0.67 18.84 17.50
N ILE A 188 0.63 18.90 17.81
CA ILE A 188 1.20 19.93 18.69
C ILE A 188 1.47 21.25 17.94
N ILE A 189 2.00 21.18 16.71
CA ILE A 189 2.52 22.35 16.01
C ILE A 189 1.44 23.36 15.60
N PRO A 190 0.27 22.98 15.05
CA PRO A 190 -0.73 23.98 14.67
C PRO A 190 -1.21 24.85 15.85
N PRO A 191 -1.57 24.30 17.03
CA PRO A 191 -1.88 25.10 18.20
C PRO A 191 -0.68 25.89 18.72
N LEU A 192 0.52 25.30 18.75
CA LEU A 192 1.73 25.96 19.23
C LEU A 192 2.07 27.22 18.42
N TYR A 193 1.73 27.25 17.13
CA TYR A 193 1.94 28.41 16.27
C TYR A 193 0.88 29.51 16.43
N GLY A 194 -0.08 29.37 17.34
CA GLY A 194 -1.09 30.39 17.66
C GLY A 194 -0.53 31.80 17.89
N PRO A 195 0.53 31.99 18.72
CA PRO A 195 1.17 33.29 18.92
C PRO A 195 1.76 33.90 17.64
N HIS A 196 2.22 33.07 16.70
CA HIS A 196 2.74 33.53 15.41
C HIS A 196 1.64 34.02 14.49
N PHE A 197 0.52 33.29 14.42
CA PHE A 197 -0.64 33.75 13.66
C PHE A 197 -1.29 34.99 14.28
N ALA A 198 -1.27 35.11 15.62
CA ALA A 198 -1.72 36.31 16.31
C ALA A 198 -0.83 37.52 15.98
N ASN A 199 0.50 37.34 15.96
CA ASN A 199 1.44 38.36 15.53
C ASN A 199 1.13 38.83 14.10
N LEU A 200 0.97 37.88 13.18
CA LEU A 200 0.65 38.18 11.78
C LEU A 200 -0.66 38.96 11.64
N ALA A 201 -1.70 38.58 12.40
CA ALA A 201 -3.00 39.22 12.37
C ALA A 201 -2.97 40.66 12.90
N LEU A 202 -2.26 40.89 14.01
CA LEU A 202 -2.14 42.21 14.64
C LEU A 202 -1.24 43.14 13.82
N ASP A 203 -0.07 42.65 13.36
CA ASP A 203 0.89 43.43 12.57
C ASP A 203 0.28 43.92 11.25
N HIS A 204 -0.54 43.10 10.60
CA HIS A 204 -1.17 43.44 9.31
C HIS A 204 -2.59 43.99 9.47
N SER A 205 -3.05 44.21 10.71
CA SER A 205 -4.42 44.69 11.02
C SER A 205 -5.50 43.92 10.24
N LEU A 206 -5.38 42.59 10.20
CA LEU A 206 -6.29 41.75 9.42
C LEU A 206 -7.73 41.90 9.95
N GLY A 207 -8.68 42.12 9.02
CA GLY A 207 -10.08 42.27 9.36
C GLY A 207 -10.68 41.06 10.09
N TYR A 208 -11.79 41.28 10.79
CA TYR A 208 -12.53 40.24 11.50
C TYR A 208 -12.79 39.03 10.60
N GLY A 209 -12.38 37.84 11.05
CA GLY A 209 -12.48 36.58 10.31
C GLY A 209 -11.21 36.20 9.54
N LEU A 210 -10.57 37.16 8.85
CA LEU A 210 -9.34 36.89 8.07
C LEU A 210 -8.16 36.46 8.94
N GLN A 211 -8.12 36.93 10.19
CA GLN A 211 -7.13 36.52 11.20
C GLN A 211 -7.12 35.01 11.48
N TYR A 212 -8.20 34.28 11.17
CA TYR A 212 -8.29 32.83 11.39
C TYR A 212 -8.00 32.01 10.13
N THR A 213 -7.89 32.63 8.97
CA THR A 213 -7.66 31.93 7.71
C THR A 213 -6.34 31.15 7.74
N MET A 214 -5.26 31.79 8.17
CA MET A 214 -3.94 31.15 8.24
C MET A 214 -3.86 29.98 9.22
N PRO A 215 -4.27 30.09 10.51
CA PRO A 215 -4.23 28.95 11.43
C PRO A 215 -5.10 27.78 11.00
N ILE A 216 -6.26 28.04 10.36
CA ILE A 216 -7.14 27.00 9.82
C ILE A 216 -6.49 26.32 8.62
N LEU A 217 -6.03 27.09 7.62
CA LEU A 217 -5.36 26.53 6.43
C LEU A 217 -4.13 25.72 6.82
N PHE A 218 -3.34 26.20 7.78
CA PHE A 218 -2.16 25.52 8.27
C PHE A 218 -2.49 24.16 8.90
N ALA A 219 -3.49 24.12 9.79
CA ALA A 219 -3.95 22.86 10.39
C ALA A 219 -4.52 21.90 9.33
N VAL A 220 -5.29 22.43 8.37
CA VAL A 220 -5.85 21.66 7.26
C VAL A 220 -4.76 21.03 6.40
N LEU A 221 -3.74 21.80 6.00
CA LEU A 221 -2.66 21.32 5.14
C LEU A 221 -1.87 20.19 5.82
N LEU A 222 -1.47 20.39 7.07
CA LEU A 222 -0.71 19.37 7.81
C LEU A 222 -1.52 18.10 8.06
N SER A 223 -2.80 18.24 8.44
CA SER A 223 -3.69 17.10 8.64
C SER A 223 -3.98 16.35 7.33
N SER A 224 -4.18 17.07 6.23
CA SER A 224 -4.42 16.47 4.91
C SER A 224 -3.22 15.65 4.45
N LEU A 225 -1.99 16.17 4.63
CA LEU A 225 -0.77 15.47 4.28
C LEU A 225 -0.59 14.19 5.11
N ALA A 226 -0.93 14.25 6.40
CA ALA A 226 -0.95 13.08 7.28
C ALA A 226 -1.96 12.02 6.83
N ASN A 227 -3.15 12.44 6.41
CA ASN A 227 -4.19 11.54 5.94
C ASN A 227 -3.76 10.82 4.64
N ILE A 228 -3.12 11.54 3.71
CA ILE A 228 -2.54 10.94 2.49
C ILE A 228 -1.47 9.89 2.86
N GLN A 229 -0.54 10.23 3.76
CA GLN A 229 0.48 9.30 4.24
C GLN A 229 -0.15 8.02 4.81
N SER A 230 -1.24 8.14 5.57
CA SER A 230 -1.91 6.99 6.17
C SER A 230 -2.61 6.09 5.14
N GLN A 231 -3.11 6.64 4.04
CA GLN A 231 -3.77 5.88 2.97
C GLN A 231 -2.78 5.08 2.12
N LEU A 232 -1.58 5.60 1.89
CA LEU A 232 -0.56 4.92 1.09
C LEU A 232 0.22 3.84 1.87
N GLU A 233 0.08 3.80 3.20
CA GLU A 233 0.96 3.02 4.07
C GLU A 233 0.85 1.51 3.85
N ASN A 234 -0.39 1.02 3.69
CA ASN A 234 -0.70 -0.39 3.58
C ASN A 234 -1.43 -0.65 2.27
N PRO A 235 -0.73 -1.08 1.22
CA PRO A 235 -1.31 -1.11 -0.12
C PRO A 235 -2.25 -2.32 -0.34
N PHE A 236 -2.57 -3.07 0.72
CA PHE A 236 -3.35 -4.30 0.68
C PHE A 236 -4.72 -4.21 1.37
N ASP A 237 -4.99 -3.20 2.20
CA ASP A 237 -6.22 -3.16 3.03
C ASP A 237 -7.48 -2.64 2.34
N GLN A 238 -7.38 -2.26 1.06
CA GLN A 238 -8.49 -1.76 0.24
C GLN A 238 -9.16 -0.51 0.86
N TYR A 239 -8.44 0.21 1.71
CA TYR A 239 -8.89 1.46 2.31
C TYR A 239 -8.44 2.67 1.49
N GLY A 240 -7.20 2.64 0.98
CA GLY A 240 -6.65 3.68 0.13
C GLY A 240 -7.23 3.63 -1.28
N GLU A 241 -7.41 4.80 -1.92
CA GLU A 241 -7.85 4.81 -3.32
C GLU A 241 -6.82 4.18 -4.27
N ASP A 242 -5.56 4.17 -3.86
CA ASP A 242 -4.42 3.70 -4.65
C ASP A 242 -4.00 2.27 -4.31
N ASP A 243 -4.79 1.51 -3.55
CA ASP A 243 -4.44 0.14 -3.15
C ASP A 243 -4.36 -0.85 -4.32
N LEU A 244 -3.69 -1.98 -4.10
CA LEU A 244 -3.57 -3.03 -5.10
C LEU A 244 -4.93 -3.68 -5.37
N THR A 245 -5.35 -3.69 -6.63
CA THR A 245 -6.55 -4.41 -7.07
C THR A 245 -6.20 -5.81 -7.57
N PHE A 246 -6.62 -6.81 -6.81
CA PHE A 246 -6.39 -8.21 -7.14
C PHE A 246 -7.51 -8.75 -8.03
N ASN A 247 -7.22 -8.93 -9.31
CA ASN A 247 -8.17 -9.47 -10.29
C ASN A 247 -7.78 -10.89 -10.72
N VAL A 248 -8.05 -11.87 -9.85
CA VAL A 248 -7.71 -13.28 -10.13
C VAL A 248 -8.54 -13.83 -11.29
N GLU A 249 -9.85 -13.57 -11.31
CA GLU A 249 -10.73 -14.06 -12.38
C GLU A 249 -10.27 -13.58 -13.77
N LYS A 250 -9.97 -12.28 -13.89
CA LYS A 250 -9.45 -11.69 -15.14
C LYS A 250 -8.17 -12.38 -15.61
N PHE A 251 -7.27 -12.73 -14.67
CA PHE A 251 -6.06 -13.46 -15.01
C PHE A 251 -6.39 -14.87 -15.52
N ILE A 252 -7.21 -15.63 -14.81
CA ILE A 252 -7.56 -17.02 -15.18
C ILE A 252 -8.36 -17.10 -16.48
N ASP A 253 -9.25 -16.14 -16.73
CA ASP A 253 -9.98 -16.03 -17.99
C ASP A 253 -9.06 -15.67 -19.16
N SER A 254 -8.05 -14.82 -18.94
CA SER A 254 -7.08 -14.49 -19.99
C SER A 254 -6.22 -15.67 -20.45
N LEU A 255 -6.18 -16.76 -19.68
CA LEU A 255 -5.52 -18.00 -20.09
C LEU A 255 -6.38 -18.82 -21.07
N LYS A 256 -7.69 -18.55 -21.18
CA LYS A 256 -8.61 -19.21 -22.14
C LYS A 256 -8.41 -18.70 -23.57
N THR A 257 -8.00 -17.45 -23.75
CA THR A 257 -8.33 -16.66 -24.95
C THR A 257 -7.38 -16.80 -26.15
N ASN A 258 -6.62 -17.88 -26.29
CA ASN A 258 -5.79 -18.10 -27.48
C ASN A 258 -5.74 -19.59 -27.86
N THR A 259 -6.86 -20.09 -28.39
CA THR A 259 -6.96 -21.13 -29.44
C THR A 259 -8.34 -21.02 -30.06
#